data_AF-A0A1G9HTK7-F1
#
_entry.id   AF-A0A1G9HTK7-F1
#
_cell.length_a   1.000
_cell.length_b   1.000
_cell.length_c   1.000
_cell.angle_alpha   90.00
_cell.angle_beta   90.00
_cell.angle_gamma   90.00
#
_symmetry.space_group_name_H-M   'P 1'
#
loop_
_entity.id
_entity.type
_entity.pdbx_description
1 polymer ?
#
loop_
_entity_poly.entity_id
_entity_poly.type
_entity_poly.pdbx_seq_one_letter_code
_entity_poly.pdbx_strand_id
1 'polypeptide(L)' 'MLQNLTGWHALVILAIILLVFGSAKLPALARSVGQSVRILKDETHDAAEPQAATVEAVADRRAS' A
#
# COMPACT_ATOMS: atom_id res chain seq x y z
N MET A 1 -12.79 30.10 10.10
CA MET A 1 -13.99 29.48 9.50
C MET A 1 -13.79 28.00 9.12
N LEU A 2 -12.85 27.26 9.72
CA LEU A 2 -12.54 25.85 9.39
C LEU A 2 -12.71 24.89 10.59
N GLN A 3 -13.09 25.39 11.76
CA GLN A 3 -13.17 24.61 13.00
C GLN A 3 -14.43 23.75 13.16
N ASN A 4 -15.37 23.78 12.21
CA ASN A 4 -16.65 23.06 12.33
C ASN A 4 -16.79 21.84 11.42
N LEU A 5 -15.75 21.45 10.66
CA LEU A 5 -15.89 20.48 9.56
C LEU A 5 -15.36 19.07 9.84
N THR A 6 -14.56 18.84 10.88
CA THR A 6 -13.66 17.67 10.79
C THR A 6 -13.90 16.59 11.82
N GLY A 7 -14.43 16.89 13.01
CA GLY A 7 -14.64 15.87 14.05
C GLY A 7 -15.94 15.07 13.85
N TRP A 8 -17.09 15.75 13.98
CA TRP A 8 -18.39 15.08 14.02
C TRP A 8 -18.85 14.58 12.64
N HIS A 9 -18.59 15.34 11.58
CA HIS A 9 -18.98 14.96 10.22
C HIS A 9 -18.28 13.69 9.74
N ALA A 10 -16.99 13.51 10.06
CA ALA A 10 -16.25 12.31 9.73
C ALA A 10 -16.84 11.05 10.40
N LEU A 11 -17.25 11.16 11.67
CA LEU A 11 -17.92 10.06 12.37
C LEU A 11 -19.28 9.72 11.76
N VAL A 12 -20.07 10.73 11.38
CA VAL A 12 -21.37 10.50 10.71
C VAL A 12 -21.18 9.80 9.36
N ILE A 13 -20.21 10.25 8.55
CA ILE A 13 -19.91 9.61 7.26
C ILE A 13 -19.45 8.17 7.47
N LEU A 14 -18.55 7.93 8.43
CA LEU A 14 -18.10 6.58 8.78
C LEU A 14 -19.27 5.69 9.22
N ALA A 15 -20.20 6.22 10.01
CA ALA A 15 -21.40 5.50 10.43
C ALA A 15 -22.30 5.13 9.25
N ILE A 16 -22.51 6.04 8.29
CA ILE A 16 -23.27 5.77 7.06
C ILE A 16 -22.59 4.68 6.23
N ILE A 17 -21.28 4.74 6.05
CA ILE A 17 -20.52 3.72 5.31
C ILE A 17 -20.63 2.37 6.03
N LEU A 18 -20.53 2.33 7.35
CA LEU A 18 -20.72 1.11 8.14
C LEU A 18 -22.15 0.54 8.04
N LEU A 19 -23.17 1.40 7.92
CA LEU A 19 -24.56 0.99 7.70
C LEU A 19 -24.77 0.37 6.30
N VAL A 20 -24.17 0.95 5.25
CA VAL A 20 -24.32 0.47 3.87
C VAL A 20 -23.48 -0.78 3.60
N PHE A 21 -22.23 -0.79 4.04
CA PHE A 21 -21.29 -1.88 3.77
C PHE A 21 -21.28 -2.96 4.86
N GLY A 22 -21.63 -2.61 6.10
CA GLY A 22 -21.51 -3.49 7.26
C GLY A 22 -20.11 -3.48 7.88
N SER A 23 -20.03 -3.71 9.20
CA SER A 23 -18.78 -3.71 9.98
C SER A 23 -17.78 -4.78 9.55
N ALA A 24 -18.24 -5.88 8.95
CA ALA A 24 -17.38 -6.97 8.50
C ALA A 24 -16.79 -6.74 7.09
N LYS A 25 -17.45 -5.96 6.22
CA LYS A 25 -17.04 -5.80 4.82
C LYS A 25 -16.02 -4.69 4.62
N LEU A 26 -16.08 -3.59 5.38
CA LEU A 26 -15.04 -2.56 5.34
C LEU A 26 -13.62 -3.09 5.66
N PRO A 27 -13.39 -3.84 6.75
CA PRO A 27 -12.07 -4.38 7.02
C PRO A 27 -11.66 -5.47 6.02
N ALA A 28 -12.60 -6.24 5.49
CA ALA A 28 -12.32 -7.23 4.46
C ALA A 28 -11.82 -6.57 3.16
N LEU A 29 -12.51 -5.53 2.69
CA LEU A 29 -12.12 -4.75 1.51
C LEU A 29 -10.79 -4.00 1.74
N ALA A 30 -10.60 -3.42 2.92
CA ALA A 30 -9.33 -2.77 3.27
C ALA A 30 -8.17 -3.77 3.24
N ARG A 31 -8.37 -5.00 3.73
CA ARG A 31 -7.36 -6.06 3.65
C ARG A 31 -7.06 -6.49 2.22
N SER A 32 -8.07 -6.70 1.37
CA SER A 32 -7.84 -7.11 -0.02
C SER A 32 -7.11 -6.04 -0.83
N VAL A 33 -7.51 -4.77 -0.70
CA VAL A 33 -6.85 -3.65 -1.39
C VAL A 33 -5.45 -3.41 -0.82
N GLY A 34 -5.29 -3.50 0.50
CA GLY A 34 -4.00 -3.36 1.17
C GLY A 34 -2.98 -4.41 0.71
N GLN A 35 -3.42 -5.65 0.48
CA GLN A 35 -2.55 -6.69 -0.06
C GLN A 35 -2.09 -6.38 -1.48
N SER A 36 -2.99 -5.91 -2.37
CA SER A 36 -2.61 -5.51 -3.74
C SER A 36 -1.61 -4.34 -3.76
N VAL A 37 -1.82 -3.34 -2.90
CA VAL A 37 -0.90 -2.19 -2.78
C VAL A 37 0.45 -2.62 -2.21
N ARG A 38 0.47 -3.53 -1.24
CA ARG A 38 1.71 -4.05 -0.66
C ARG A 38 2.55 -4.79 -1.71
N ILE A 39 1.93 -5.69 -2.47
CA ILE A 39 2.61 -6.43 -3.54
C ILE A 39 3.19 -5.45 -4.56
N LEU A 40 2.39 -4.48 -5.01
CA LEU A 40 2.86 -3.46 -5.96
C LEU A 40 4.03 -2.65 -5.40
N LYS A 41 3.99 -2.30 -4.10
CA LYS A 41 5.07 -1.57 -3.43
C LYS A 41 6.35 -2.41 -3.29
N ASP A 42 6.21 -3.69 -2.95
CA ASP A 42 7.34 -4.62 -2.83
C ASP A 42 8.03 -4.77 -4.20
N GLU A 43 7.26 -5.02 -5.27
CA GLU A 43 7.79 -5.11 -6.64
C GLU A 43 8.44 -3.81 -7.13
N THR A 44 7.87 -2.64 -6.80
CA THR A 44 8.48 -1.35 -7.16
C THR A 44 9.72 -1.01 -6.34
N HIS A 45 9.82 -1.50 -5.11
CA HIS A 45 11.01 -1.28 -4.27
C HIS A 45 12.18 -2.15 -4.72
N ASP A 46 11.92 -3.41 -5.06
CA ASP A 46 12.93 -4.32 -5.64
C ASP A 46 13.43 -3.82 -7.00
N ALA A 47 12.57 -3.15 -7.79
CA ALA A 47 12.97 -2.51 -9.04
C ALA A 47 13.75 -1.19 -8.84
N ALA A 48 13.61 -0.55 -7.68
CA ALA A 48 14.30 0.70 -7.34
C ALA A 48 15.68 0.47 -6.71
N GLU A 49 15.95 -0.71 -6.14
CA GLU A 49 17.29 -1.11 -5.75
C GLU A 49 18.11 -1.44 -7.01
N PRO A 50 19.16 -0.67 -7.34
CA PRO A 50 20.01 -1.01 -8.47
C PRO A 50 20.66 -2.36 -8.14
N GLN A 51 20.47 -3.28 -9.07
CA GLN A 51 21.08 -4.60 -9.18
C GLN A 51 22.61 -4.47 -9.32
N ALA A 52 23.26 -3.88 -8.32
CA ALA A 52 24.71 -3.66 -8.26
C ALA A 52 25.47 -4.98 -8.02
N ALA A 53 24.79 -6.00 -7.49
CA ALA A 53 25.39 -7.29 -7.17
C ALA A 53 25.58 -8.22 -8.40
N THR A 54 24.92 -7.96 -9.54
CA THR A 54 24.98 -8.87 -10.71
C THR A 54 26.06 -8.46 -11.71
N VAL A 55 26.56 -7.23 -11.66
CA VAL A 55 27.59 -6.74 -12.61
C VAL A 55 29.00 -7.21 -12.22
N GLU A 56 29.24 -7.47 -10.93
CA GLU A 56 30.56 -7.89 -10.41
C GLU A 56 30.85 -9.38 -10.66
N ALA A 57 29.83 -10.24 -10.55
CA ALA A 57 29.96 -11.69 -10.76
C ALA A 57 30.19 -12.11 -12.23
N VAL A 58 29.84 -11.23 -13.20
CA VAL A 58 30.07 -11.47 -14.63
C VAL A 58 31.42 -10.92 -15.09
N ALA A 59 31.96 -9.91 -14.40
CA ALA A 59 33.28 -9.35 -14.69
C ALA A 59 34.42 -10.31 -14.26
N ASP A 60 34.28 -10.97 -13.11
CA ASP A 60 35.25 -11.95 -12.60
C ASP A 60 35.35 -13.21 -13.49
N ARG A 61 34.21 -13.65 -14.06
CA ARG A 61 34.15 -14.80 -14.97
C ARG A 61 34.61 -14.52 -16.41
N ARG A 62 34.85 -13.25 -16.78
CA ARG A 62 35.48 -12.86 -18.06
C ARG A 62 36.97 -12.58 -17.94
N ALA A 63 37.48 -12.47 -16.71
CA ALA A 63 38.90 -12.24 -16.42
C ALA A 63 39.65 -13.54 -16.03
N SER A 64 38.95 -14.67 -15.98
CA SER A 64 39.47 -16.04 -15.79
C SER A 64 39.37 -16.86 -17.08
#